data_AF-F8GIE9-F1
#
_entry.id   AF-F8GIE9-F1
#
_cell.length_a   1.000
_cell.length_b   1.000
_cell.length_c   1.000
_cell.angle_alpha   90.00
_cell.angle_beta   90.00
_cell.angle_gamma   90.00
#
_symmetry.space_group_name_H-M   'P 1'
#
loop_
_entity.id
_entity.type
_entity.pdbx_description
1 polymer ?
#
loop_
_entity_poly.entity_id
_entity_poly.type
_entity_poly.pdbx_seq_one_letter_code
_entity_poly.pdbx_strand_id
1 'polypeptide(L)'
;MRKNILSILFATVLVAPGVQSALAESVAVAGSSIFILDNNVDGSQIVVKKLTNKSTDSCLADAGLSNLDLSSSTSATDIVIKNGTAVITTYNNTSLATDVTLVDVTSCPITDTVDLSECYATIDGDKLTIPCLQYGGDLLSVVLKERGSSSNFELESYKPNKSH
;
A
#
# COMPACT_ATOMS: atom_id res chain seq x y z
N MET A 1 4.62 26.80 -69.38
CA MET A 1 3.27 26.62 -68.80
C MET A 1 3.17 25.23 -68.21
N ARG A 2 2.80 25.14 -66.92
CA ARG A 2 2.30 23.95 -66.16
C ARG A 2 3.28 22.78 -65.97
N LYS A 3 3.32 22.06 -64.84
CA LYS A 3 2.77 22.19 -63.47
C LYS A 3 3.55 21.15 -62.63
N ASN A 4 3.83 21.48 -61.38
CA ASN A 4 4.49 20.64 -60.37
C ASN A 4 3.85 19.26 -60.29
N ILE A 5 4.63 18.19 -60.45
CA ILE A 5 4.18 16.82 -60.18
C ILE A 5 5.21 16.13 -59.29
N LEU A 6 4.70 15.76 -58.11
CA LEU A 6 5.20 14.76 -57.17
C LEU A 6 6.37 15.13 -56.23
N SER A 7 6.12 16.14 -55.40
CA SER A 7 6.59 16.17 -54.01
C SER A 7 5.76 15.22 -53.12
N ILE A 8 5.60 13.96 -53.51
CA ILE A 8 4.89 12.93 -52.70
C ILE A 8 5.81 11.72 -52.56
N LEU A 9 6.93 11.88 -51.84
CA LEU A 9 7.75 10.72 -51.45
C LEU A 9 8.19 10.73 -49.97
N PHE A 10 7.63 11.62 -49.14
CA PHE A 10 8.02 11.73 -47.73
C PHE A 10 6.81 11.84 -46.78
N ALA A 11 5.79 11.01 -46.96
CA ALA A 11 4.67 10.94 -46.02
C ALA A 11 4.32 9.53 -45.54
N THR A 12 5.07 8.49 -45.94
CA THR A 12 4.76 7.09 -45.58
C THR A 12 5.74 6.46 -44.60
N VAL A 13 6.69 7.21 -44.03
CA VAL A 13 7.58 6.72 -42.97
C VAL A 13 7.22 7.38 -41.63
N LEU A 14 5.97 7.21 -41.19
CA LEU A 14 5.58 7.45 -39.79
C LEU A 14 4.56 6.42 -39.30
N VAL A 15 4.55 5.24 -39.92
CA VAL A 15 3.86 4.05 -39.40
C VAL A 15 4.92 3.03 -39.02
N ALA A 16 5.78 3.39 -38.06
CA ALA A 16 6.49 2.39 -37.29
C ALA A 16 5.56 1.98 -36.13
N PRO A 17 5.06 0.74 -36.11
CA PRO A 17 4.20 0.23 -35.06
C PRO A 17 5.07 0.06 -33.82
N GLY A 18 4.86 0.90 -32.81
CA GLY A 18 5.76 0.89 -31.66
C GLY A 18 5.27 1.63 -30.43
N VAL A 19 3.99 2.01 -30.37
CA VAL A 19 3.39 2.28 -29.07
C VAL A 19 3.17 0.91 -28.44
N GLN A 20 4.21 0.35 -27.84
CA GLN A 20 4.03 -0.67 -26.82
C GLN A 20 3.20 0.02 -25.74
N SER A 21 1.88 -0.17 -25.79
CA SER A 21 0.99 0.10 -24.68
C SER A 21 1.27 -0.95 -23.62
N ALA A 22 2.48 -0.92 -23.05
CA ALA A 22 2.76 -1.59 -21.79
C ALA A 22 1.97 -0.81 -20.75
N LEU A 23 0.77 -1.29 -20.46
CA LEU A 23 -0.01 -0.79 -19.34
C LEU A 23 0.80 -1.09 -18.09
N ALA A 24 1.05 -0.07 -17.28
CA ALA A 24 1.67 -0.29 -15.97
C ALA A 24 0.75 -1.17 -15.13
N GLU A 25 1.34 -2.08 -14.37
CA GLU A 25 0.63 -2.92 -13.42
C GLU A 25 -0.05 -2.05 -12.35
N SER A 26 -1.19 -2.50 -11.84
CA SER A 26 -1.86 -1.81 -10.72
C SER A 26 -1.09 -2.07 -9.43
N VAL A 27 -0.92 -1.01 -8.63
CA VAL A 27 -0.09 -1.01 -7.43
C VAL A 27 -0.86 -0.43 -6.26
N ALA A 28 -0.79 -1.10 -5.12
CA ALA A 28 -1.22 -0.56 -3.83
C ALA A 28 -0.04 -0.55 -2.85
N VAL A 29 -0.02 0.43 -1.95
CA VAL A 29 0.98 0.54 -0.88
C VAL A 29 0.25 0.51 0.45
N ALA A 30 0.71 -0.35 1.36
CA ALA A 30 0.17 -0.42 2.71
C ALA A 30 1.28 -0.78 3.70
N GLY A 31 1.43 0.03 4.75
CA GLY A 31 2.52 -0.10 5.71
C GLY A 31 3.89 -0.05 5.02
N SER A 32 4.72 -1.07 5.26
CA SER A 32 6.05 -1.20 4.65
C SER A 32 6.06 -2.07 3.38
N SER A 33 4.90 -2.36 2.81
CA SER A 33 4.72 -3.25 1.66
C SER A 33 4.12 -2.53 0.46
N ILE A 34 4.60 -2.91 -0.73
CA ILE A 34 4.07 -2.54 -2.04
C ILE A 34 3.50 -3.82 -2.64
N PHE A 35 2.23 -3.79 -3.02
CA PHE A 35 1.50 -4.90 -3.65
C PHE A 35 1.29 -4.55 -5.12
N ILE A 36 1.68 -5.46 -6.00
CA ILE A 36 1.64 -5.27 -7.45
C ILE A 36 0.81 -6.40 -8.06
N LEU A 37 -0.18 -6.06 -8.88
CA LEU A 37 -0.93 -7.04 -9.67
C LEU A 37 -0.16 -7.39 -10.94
N ASP A 38 0.47 -8.55 -10.94
CA ASP A 38 1.20 -9.10 -12.07
C ASP A 38 0.29 -10.05 -12.87
N ASN A 39 -0.11 -9.59 -14.06
CA ASN A 39 -0.94 -10.35 -15.00
C ASN A 39 -0.08 -11.09 -16.05
N ASN A 40 1.25 -11.08 -15.95
CA ASN A 40 2.13 -11.71 -16.95
C ASN A 40 2.22 -13.23 -16.77
N VAL A 41 1.61 -13.78 -15.73
CA VAL A 41 1.50 -15.22 -15.46
C VAL A 41 0.05 -15.68 -15.58
N ASP A 42 -0.14 -16.91 -16.05
CA ASP A 42 -1.46 -17.55 -16.03
C ASP A 42 -2.01 -17.58 -14.60
N GLY A 43 -3.29 -17.22 -14.44
CA GLY A 43 -3.92 -17.11 -13.12
C GLY A 43 -3.85 -15.72 -12.49
N SER A 44 -2.94 -14.84 -12.96
CA SER A 44 -2.56 -13.57 -12.31
C SER A 44 -2.06 -13.75 -10.88
N GLN A 45 -1.17 -12.87 -10.42
CA GLN A 45 -0.63 -12.95 -9.07
C GLN A 45 -0.43 -11.60 -8.40
N ILE A 46 -0.30 -11.63 -7.07
CA ILE A 46 0.16 -10.50 -6.27
C ILE A 46 1.66 -10.66 -6.00
N VAL A 47 2.46 -9.73 -6.51
CA VAL A 47 3.87 -9.60 -6.16
C VAL A 47 4.02 -8.58 -5.04
N VAL A 48 4.63 -8.97 -3.92
CA VAL A 48 4.90 -8.05 -2.81
C VAL A 48 6.35 -7.61 -2.83
N LYS A 49 6.59 -6.31 -2.60
CA LYS A 49 7.92 -5.72 -2.42
C LYS A 49 7.97 -4.92 -1.13
N LYS A 50 9.16 -4.85 -0.54
CA LYS A 50 9.42 -3.96 0.61
C LYS A 50 9.53 -2.53 0.13
N LEU A 51 8.83 -1.61 0.81
CA LEU A 51 8.88 -0.18 0.52
C LEU A 51 10.30 0.39 0.70
N THR A 52 11.04 -0.12 1.68
CA THR A 52 12.35 0.41 2.10
C THR A 52 13.45 0.24 1.05
N ASN A 53 13.48 -0.90 0.35
CA ASN A 53 14.57 -1.27 -0.55
C ASN A 53 14.11 -1.87 -1.89
N LYS A 54 12.79 -1.99 -2.11
CA LYS A 54 12.16 -2.54 -3.33
C LYS A 54 12.46 -4.02 -3.58
N SER A 55 13.10 -4.73 -2.65
CA SER A 55 13.31 -6.18 -2.77
C SER A 55 11.97 -6.90 -2.67
N THR A 56 11.81 -8.00 -3.40
CA THR A 56 10.65 -8.87 -3.25
C THR A 56 10.50 -9.34 -1.80
N ASP A 57 9.27 -9.35 -1.31
CA ASP A 57 8.90 -9.87 0.00
C ASP A 57 8.16 -11.20 -0.18
N SER A 58 8.54 -12.21 0.60
CA SER A 58 7.95 -13.55 0.51
C SER A 58 6.70 -13.73 1.37
N CYS A 59 6.19 -12.65 1.98
CA CYS A 59 5.03 -12.71 2.87
C CYS A 59 3.74 -13.30 2.24
N LEU A 60 3.63 -13.31 0.91
CA LEU A 60 2.56 -14.02 0.16
C LEU A 60 3.08 -15.13 -0.76
N ALA A 61 4.40 -15.35 -0.85
CA ALA A 61 4.99 -16.22 -1.87
C ALA A 61 4.87 -17.73 -1.55
N ASP A 62 4.77 -18.10 -0.27
CA ASP A 62 4.73 -19.51 0.19
C ASP A 62 3.35 -20.02 0.63
N ALA A 63 2.35 -19.13 0.73
CA ALA A 63 0.96 -19.54 0.85
C ALA A 63 0.35 -19.47 -0.55
N GLY A 64 -0.53 -20.41 -0.94
CA GLY A 64 -1.28 -20.36 -2.20
C GLY A 64 -2.22 -19.15 -2.37
N LEU A 65 -1.93 -18.04 -1.69
CA LEU A 65 -2.64 -16.76 -1.65
C LEU A 65 -2.09 -15.74 -2.65
N SER A 66 -0.87 -15.91 -3.16
CA SER A 66 -0.32 -15.00 -4.17
C SER A 66 -0.92 -15.24 -5.56
N ASN A 67 -1.32 -16.46 -5.88
CA ASN A 67 -2.04 -16.78 -7.12
C ASN A 67 -3.52 -16.45 -6.95
N LEU A 68 -4.09 -15.73 -7.92
CA LEU A 68 -5.51 -15.34 -7.89
C LEU A 68 -6.42 -16.41 -8.51
N ASP A 69 -5.85 -17.49 -9.06
CA ASP A 69 -6.56 -18.60 -9.72
C ASP A 69 -7.56 -18.13 -10.79
N LEU A 70 -7.24 -17.03 -11.49
CA LEU A 70 -8.11 -16.48 -12.52
C LEU A 70 -8.06 -17.32 -13.80
N SER A 71 -9.21 -17.43 -14.46
CA SER A 71 -9.26 -18.02 -15.81
C SER A 71 -8.46 -17.16 -16.81
N SER A 72 -8.00 -17.74 -17.91
CA SER A 72 -7.27 -17.00 -18.96
C SER A 72 -8.07 -15.85 -19.61
N SER A 73 -9.40 -15.88 -19.50
CA SER A 73 -10.29 -14.78 -19.92
C SER A 73 -10.49 -13.69 -18.88
N THR A 74 -9.94 -13.84 -17.67
CA THR A 74 -10.13 -12.91 -16.56
C THR A 74 -8.79 -12.30 -16.17
N SER A 75 -8.72 -10.98 -16.10
CA SER A 75 -7.53 -10.24 -15.67
C SER A 75 -7.80 -9.45 -14.40
N ALA A 76 -6.81 -9.33 -13.52
CA ALA A 76 -6.84 -8.43 -12.38
C ALA A 76 -6.49 -7.00 -12.84
N THR A 77 -7.35 -6.04 -12.53
CA THR A 77 -7.28 -4.67 -13.08
C THR A 77 -6.88 -3.63 -12.05
N ASP A 78 -7.40 -3.74 -10.82
CA ASP A 78 -7.13 -2.80 -9.74
C ASP A 78 -6.96 -3.52 -8.40
N ILE A 79 -6.12 -2.97 -7.53
CA ILE A 79 -5.91 -3.46 -6.17
C ILE A 79 -6.03 -2.33 -5.16
N VAL A 80 -6.74 -2.61 -4.06
CA VAL A 80 -6.80 -1.75 -2.88
C VAL A 80 -6.55 -2.60 -1.64
N ILE A 81 -5.73 -2.12 -0.71
CA ILE A 81 -5.52 -2.79 0.57
C ILE A 81 -6.33 -2.10 1.66
N LYS A 82 -7.12 -2.87 2.40
CA LYS A 82 -7.89 -2.37 3.55
C LYS A 82 -7.89 -3.41 4.67
N ASN A 83 -7.48 -2.99 5.87
CA ASN A 83 -7.53 -3.80 7.09
C ASN A 83 -6.92 -5.21 6.92
N GLY A 84 -5.78 -5.33 6.25
CA GLY A 84 -5.13 -6.62 5.98
C GLY A 84 -5.78 -7.46 4.88
N THR A 85 -6.73 -6.92 4.12
CA THR A 85 -7.33 -7.58 2.96
C THR A 85 -6.99 -6.82 1.68
N ALA A 86 -6.53 -7.51 0.66
CA ALA A 86 -6.44 -7.00 -0.71
C ALA A 86 -7.78 -7.22 -1.41
N VAL A 87 -8.40 -6.13 -1.83
CA VAL A 87 -9.60 -6.09 -2.66
C VAL A 87 -9.15 -5.89 -4.10
N ILE A 88 -9.37 -6.89 -4.94
CA ILE A 88 -8.86 -6.94 -6.31
C ILE A 88 -10.03 -6.93 -7.28
N THR A 89 -10.08 -5.92 -8.13
CA THR A 89 -11.09 -5.84 -9.19
C THR A 89 -10.63 -6.71 -10.35
N THR A 90 -11.48 -7.62 -10.80
CA THR A 90 -11.21 -8.49 -11.95
C THR A 90 -12.17 -8.17 -13.09
N TYR A 91 -11.72 -8.39 -14.32
CA TYR A 91 -12.54 -8.19 -15.52
C TYR A 91 -12.46 -9.40 -16.42
N ASN A 92 -13.60 -9.97 -16.79
CA ASN A 92 -13.71 -11.09 -17.70
C ASN A 92 -14.05 -10.61 -19.10
N ASN A 93 -13.17 -10.87 -20.07
CA ASN A 93 -13.33 -10.42 -21.45
C ASN A 93 -14.34 -11.26 -22.27
N THR A 94 -14.74 -12.43 -21.78
CA THR A 94 -15.76 -13.29 -22.42
C THR A 94 -17.16 -12.91 -21.97
N SER A 95 -17.37 -12.73 -20.67
CA SER A 95 -18.68 -12.35 -20.10
C SER A 95 -18.88 -10.84 -20.01
N LEU A 96 -17.83 -10.04 -20.26
CA LEU A 96 -17.82 -8.56 -20.15
C LEU A 96 -18.30 -8.09 -18.77
N ALA A 97 -17.89 -8.81 -17.73
CA ALA A 97 -18.30 -8.55 -16.36
C ALA A 97 -17.09 -8.17 -15.50
N THR A 98 -17.33 -7.25 -14.58
CA THR A 98 -16.41 -6.89 -13.49
C THR A 98 -16.83 -7.62 -12.22
N ASP A 99 -15.87 -8.19 -11.52
CA ASP A 99 -16.06 -8.84 -10.22
C ASP A 99 -14.93 -8.47 -9.26
N VAL A 100 -14.97 -9.01 -8.03
CA VAL A 100 -13.99 -8.75 -6.99
C VAL A 100 -13.47 -10.05 -6.40
N THR A 101 -12.14 -10.17 -6.34
CA THR A 101 -11.43 -11.21 -5.60
C THR A 101 -10.83 -10.62 -4.33
N LEU A 102 -10.95 -11.35 -3.22
CA LEU A 102 -10.42 -10.94 -1.93
C LEU A 102 -9.26 -11.85 -1.53
N VAL A 103 -8.14 -11.26 -1.12
CA VAL A 103 -6.96 -12.00 -0.65
C VAL A 103 -6.56 -11.50 0.72
N ASP A 104 -6.36 -12.42 1.66
CA ASP A 104 -5.80 -12.10 2.97
C ASP A 104 -4.31 -11.77 2.83
N VAL A 105 -3.92 -10.58 3.26
CA VAL A 105 -2.55 -10.07 3.20
C VAL A 105 -2.00 -9.72 4.59
N THR A 106 -2.68 -10.16 5.66
CA THR A 106 -2.26 -9.92 7.06
C THR A 106 -0.88 -10.48 7.40
N SER A 107 -0.39 -11.48 6.63
CA SER A 107 0.96 -12.03 6.78
C SER A 107 2.06 -11.07 6.31
N CYS A 108 1.73 -10.05 5.53
CA CYS A 108 2.68 -9.03 5.11
C CYS A 108 2.86 -7.97 6.19
N PRO A 109 4.03 -7.29 6.21
CA PRO A 109 4.31 -6.20 7.14
C PRO A 109 3.52 -4.92 6.79
N ILE A 110 2.20 -5.04 6.86
CA ILE A 110 1.19 -3.99 6.86
C ILE A 110 1.00 -3.55 8.31
N THR A 111 2.09 -3.29 9.02
CA THR A 111 1.96 -2.50 10.24
C THR A 111 1.49 -1.14 9.79
N ASP A 112 0.28 -0.77 10.20
CA ASP A 112 -0.19 0.60 10.09
C ASP A 112 0.96 1.50 10.55
N THR A 113 1.35 2.46 9.71
CA THR A 113 2.18 3.57 10.19
C THR A 113 1.44 4.13 11.39
N VAL A 114 2.00 3.91 12.60
CA VAL A 114 1.49 4.51 13.82
C VAL A 114 1.36 5.99 13.50
N ASP A 115 0.14 6.50 13.46
CA ASP A 115 -0.07 7.90 13.22
C ASP A 115 0.51 8.64 14.42
N LEU A 116 1.75 9.12 14.25
CA LEU A 116 2.46 9.86 15.28
C LEU A 116 1.82 11.23 15.52
N SER A 117 0.77 11.60 14.78
CA SER A 117 -0.08 12.74 15.14
C SER A 117 -0.71 12.58 16.53
N GLU A 118 -0.87 11.33 16.99
CA GLU A 118 -1.30 11.02 18.36
C GLU A 118 -0.13 10.86 19.35
N CYS A 119 1.13 10.89 18.88
CA CYS A 119 2.33 10.78 19.72
C CYS A 119 2.95 12.14 20.12
N TYR A 120 2.18 13.23 20.12
CA TYR A 120 2.66 14.50 20.67
C TYR A 120 2.49 14.56 22.19
N ALA A 121 3.50 15.05 22.89
CA ALA A 121 3.33 15.44 24.28
C ALA A 121 2.47 16.71 24.35
N THR A 122 1.45 16.71 25.20
CA THR A 122 0.52 17.83 25.35
C THR A 122 0.49 18.34 26.78
N ILE A 123 0.36 19.66 26.95
CA ILE A 123 0.10 20.28 28.24
C ILE A 123 -1.33 20.83 28.21
N ASP A 124 -2.16 20.40 29.16
CA ASP A 124 -3.50 20.92 29.40
C ASP A 124 -3.64 21.27 30.89
N GLY A 125 -3.72 22.56 31.19
CA GLY A 125 -3.69 23.06 32.57
C GLY A 125 -2.41 22.64 33.31
N ASP A 126 -2.58 21.94 34.43
CA ASP A 126 -1.50 21.41 35.25
C ASP A 126 -1.06 20.00 34.84
N LYS A 127 -1.47 19.49 33.66
CA LYS A 127 -1.18 18.12 33.23
C LYS A 127 -0.34 18.06 31.97
N LEU A 128 0.72 17.27 32.02
CA LEU A 128 1.55 16.87 30.87
C LEU A 128 1.24 15.42 30.51
N THR A 129 0.71 15.18 29.31
CA THR A 129 0.44 13.85 28.79
C THR A 129 1.50 13.45 27.77
N ILE A 130 2.11 12.27 27.95
CA ILE A 130 3.06 11.67 27.00
C ILE A 130 2.49 10.31 26.57
N PRO A 131 1.81 10.24 25.41
CA PRO A 131 1.03 9.06 25.01
C PRO A 131 1.89 7.88 24.52
N CYS A 132 3.15 8.12 24.15
CA CYS A 132 4.04 7.14 23.53
C CYS A 132 5.40 7.04 24.25
N LEU A 133 5.40 6.87 25.57
CA LEU A 133 6.63 6.69 26.34
C LEU A 133 7.11 5.24 26.23
N GLN A 134 8.31 5.02 25.71
CA GLN A 134 8.95 3.70 25.72
C GLN A 134 9.64 3.46 27.07
N TYR A 135 9.23 2.40 27.77
CA TYR A 135 9.86 1.95 29.01
C TYR A 135 10.21 0.47 28.90
N GLY A 136 11.50 0.17 28.68
CA GLY A 136 11.93 -1.17 28.30
C GLY A 136 11.34 -1.59 26.94
N GLY A 137 10.64 -2.73 26.93
CA GLY A 137 9.96 -3.26 25.73
C GLY A 137 8.52 -2.78 25.55
N ASP A 138 7.98 -2.02 26.50
CA ASP A 138 6.58 -1.62 26.54
C ASP A 138 6.40 -0.16 26.10
N LEU A 139 5.24 0.10 25.49
CA LEU A 139 4.78 1.44 25.16
C LEU A 139 3.68 1.85 26.14
N LEU A 140 3.86 2.97 26.82
CA LEU A 140 2.99 3.48 27.86
C LEU A 140 2.47 4.87 27.50
N SER A 141 1.24 5.16 27.91
CA SER A 141 0.74 6.53 28.01
C SER A 141 0.86 6.99 29.45
N VAL A 142 1.59 8.07 29.71
CA VAL A 142 1.75 8.63 31.05
C VAL A 142 1.11 10.01 31.15
N VAL A 143 0.52 10.30 32.30
CA VAL A 143 0.02 11.62 32.68
C VAL A 143 0.79 12.06 33.91
N LEU A 144 1.46 13.20 33.80
CA LEU A 144 2.17 13.85 34.87
C LEU A 144 1.42 15.11 35.28
N LYS A 145 1.36 15.42 36.58
CA LYS A 145 0.72 16.61 37.13
C LYS A 145 1.74 17.57 37.71
N GLU A 146 1.56 18.86 37.50
CA GLU A 146 2.41 19.91 38.03
C GLU A 146 2.37 19.92 39.56
N ARG A 147 3.55 20.00 40.18
CA ARG A 147 3.68 20.07 41.63
C ARG A 147 3.62 21.53 42.08
N GLY A 148 2.46 21.92 42.60
CA GLY A 148 2.26 23.26 43.17
C GLY A 148 2.35 24.36 42.11
N SER A 149 3.20 25.35 42.31
CA SER A 149 3.45 26.44 41.34
C SER A 149 4.85 26.36 40.70
N SER A 150 5.45 25.17 40.70
CA SER A 150 6.76 24.93 40.10
C SER A 150 6.57 24.17 38.79
N SER A 151 7.39 24.45 37.77
CA SER A 151 7.38 23.71 36.50
C SER A 151 7.94 22.29 36.60
N ASN A 152 7.78 21.64 37.76
CA ASN A 152 8.10 20.25 37.99
C ASN A 152 6.83 19.40 37.88
N PHE A 153 6.93 18.28 37.17
CA PHE A 153 5.83 17.36 36.96
C PHE A 153 6.06 16.05 37.72
N GLU A 154 5.04 15.57 38.43
CA GLU A 154 5.05 14.30 39.15
C GLU A 154 4.09 13.31 38.48
N LEU A 155 4.40 12.02 38.56
CA LEU A 155 3.54 10.99 37.97
C LEU A 155 2.17 10.98 38.66
N GLU A 156 1.12 11.25 37.87
CA GLU A 156 -0.25 11.18 38.35
C GLU A 156 -0.86 9.82 37.99
N SER A 157 -0.71 9.38 36.74
CA SER A 157 -1.22 8.08 36.28
C SER A 157 -0.48 7.57 35.04
N TYR A 158 -0.62 6.28 34.75
CA TYR A 158 -0.19 5.69 33.48
C TYR A 158 -1.18 4.62 33.02
N LYS A 159 -1.25 4.41 31.71
CA LYS A 159 -1.98 3.31 31.07
C LYS A 159 -1.02 2.55 30.15
N PRO A 160 -0.85 1.23 30.33
CA PRO A 160 -0.13 0.42 29.36
C PRO A 160 -0.93 0.38 28.06
N ASN A 161 -0.26 0.58 26.93
CA ASN A 161 -0.91 0.61 25.61
C ASN A 161 -1.16 -0.80 25.04
N LYS A 162 -0.91 -1.85 25.84
CA LYS A 162 -1.13 -3.25 25.48
C LYS A 162 -1.93 -3.96 26.57
N SER A 163 -3.14 -4.40 26.24
CA SER A 163 -3.62 -5.69 26.72
C SER A 163 -2.81 -6.75 25.96
N HIS A 164 -2.17 -7.64 26.72
CA HIS A 164 -1.42 -8.79 26.17
C HIS A 164 -2.22 -9.58 25.14
#